data_AF-A0A957J9V7-F1
#
_entry.id   AF-A0A957J9V7-F1
#
_cell.length_a   1.000
_cell.length_b   1.000
_cell.length_c   1.000
_cell.angle_alpha   90.00
_cell.angle_beta   90.00
_cell.angle_gamma   90.00
#
_symmetry.space_group_name_H-M   'P 1'
#
loop_
_entity.id
_entity.type
_entity.pdbx_description
1 polymer ?
#
loop_
_entity_poly.entity_id
_entity_poly.type
_entity_poly.pdbx_seq_one_letter_code
_entity_poly.pdbx_strand_id
1 'polypeptide(L)'
;YGVTLPLIQKADGTKFGKTEAGTVWLDEKRTSVYQFYQFWINTDDRDVLGYLKLFTWLTQEDIADLADKHAQAPHKREAHLALAKAMTNMVHGETALQKAEQATAVLFGGSLDGLDSDDIADIFAEVPANELPRQQIADGLNIIDLLADTTVASGKGDAKRAVQGGGMYLNNERIGDINQTVTLDDTIEGRFLVLRKGKKKYHLVKLI
;
A
#
# COMPACT_ATOMS: atom_id res chain seq x y z
N TYR A 1 -41.96 -7.28 -19.24
CA TYR A 1 -40.85 -8.22 -18.99
C TYR A 1 -40.00 -7.69 -17.85
N GLY A 2 -39.24 -8.55 -17.15
CA GLY A 2 -38.33 -8.16 -16.08
C GLY A 2 -37.02 -8.96 -16.18
N VAL A 3 -35.90 -8.30 -15.87
CA VAL A 3 -34.55 -8.89 -15.85
C VAL A 3 -33.93 -8.57 -14.49
N THR A 4 -33.28 -9.56 -13.89
CA THR A 4 -32.54 -9.41 -12.63
C THR A 4 -31.07 -9.71 -12.83
N LEU A 5 -30.21 -9.07 -12.04
CA LEU A 5 -28.79 -9.37 -11.98
C LEU A 5 -28.51 -10.40 -10.88
N PRO A 6 -27.50 -11.26 -11.05
CA PRO A 6 -27.10 -12.20 -10.02
C PRO A 6 -26.53 -11.47 -8.80
N LEU A 7 -26.73 -12.05 -7.61
CA LEU A 7 -26.01 -11.59 -6.43
C LEU A 7 -24.54 -11.98 -6.57
N ILE A 8 -23.64 -11.01 -6.37
CA ILE A 8 -22.20 -11.25 -6.44
C ILE A 8 -21.76 -12.03 -5.19
N GLN A 9 -21.13 -13.18 -5.44
CA GLN A 9 -20.51 -14.03 -4.43
C GLN A 9 -19.02 -14.15 -4.74
N LYS A 10 -18.20 -14.32 -3.71
CA LYS A 10 -16.78 -14.66 -3.88
C LYS A 10 -16.63 -16.18 -3.98
N ALA A 11 -15.62 -16.66 -4.69
CA ALA A 11 -15.32 -18.08 -4.81
C ALA A 11 -14.98 -18.77 -3.46
N ASP A 12 -14.63 -17.99 -2.43
CA ASP A 12 -14.41 -18.45 -1.07
C ASP A 12 -15.70 -18.56 -0.21
N GLY A 13 -16.86 -18.22 -0.78
CA GLY A 13 -18.16 -18.25 -0.10
C GLY A 13 -18.44 -17.05 0.81
N THR A 14 -17.50 -16.11 0.95
CA THR A 14 -17.72 -14.88 1.71
C THR A 14 -18.51 -13.84 0.92
N LYS A 15 -19.16 -12.90 1.62
CA LYS A 15 -19.95 -11.85 0.97
C LYS A 15 -19.03 -10.90 0.21
N PHE A 16 -19.40 -10.59 -1.03
CA PHE A 16 -18.76 -9.54 -1.82
C PHE A 16 -18.86 -8.18 -1.11
N GLY A 17 -17.82 -7.35 -1.25
CA GLY A 17 -17.75 -6.03 -0.62
C GLY A 17 -17.47 -6.01 0.89
N LYS A 18 -17.25 -7.18 1.52
CA LYS A 18 -16.71 -7.27 2.88
C LYS A 18 -15.24 -7.68 2.86
N THR A 19 -14.44 -6.95 3.64
CA THR A 19 -13.04 -7.22 3.98
C THR A 19 -12.94 -7.51 5.47
N GLU A 20 -11.77 -7.96 5.95
CA GLU A 20 -11.47 -8.07 7.38
C GLU A 20 -11.62 -6.73 8.12
N ALA A 21 -11.40 -5.61 7.42
CA ALA A 21 -11.57 -4.25 7.93
C ALA A 21 -13.01 -3.71 7.84
N GLY A 22 -13.94 -4.44 7.18
CA GLY A 22 -15.34 -4.03 7.07
C GLY A 22 -15.82 -3.84 5.63
N THR A 23 -16.75 -2.90 5.43
CA THR A 23 -17.41 -2.67 4.13
C THR A 23 -16.57 -1.75 3.25
N VAL A 24 -16.45 -2.07 1.97
CA VAL A 24 -15.83 -1.19 0.96
C VAL A 24 -16.84 -0.16 0.50
N TRP A 25 -16.60 1.10 0.81
CA TRP A 25 -17.46 2.22 0.42
C TRP A 25 -16.95 2.90 -0.85
N LEU A 26 -17.85 3.55 -1.58
CA LEU A 26 -17.49 4.42 -2.71
C LEU A 26 -17.08 5.84 -2.26
N ASP A 27 -17.42 6.21 -1.02
CA ASP A 27 -17.04 7.50 -0.44
C ASP A 27 -15.59 7.41 0.07
N GLU A 28 -14.72 8.25 -0.49
CA GLU A 28 -13.29 8.30 -0.17
C GLU A 28 -13.00 8.61 1.30
N LYS A 29 -13.93 9.27 2.00
CA LYS A 29 -13.81 9.57 3.45
C LYS A 29 -14.05 8.35 4.32
N ARG A 30 -14.63 7.28 3.76
CA ARG A 30 -14.99 6.04 4.47
C ARG A 30 -14.11 4.86 4.06
N THR A 31 -13.71 4.83 2.80
CA THR A 31 -12.71 3.90 2.27
C THR A 31 -11.78 4.72 1.40
N SER A 32 -10.53 4.84 1.79
CA SER A 32 -9.56 5.62 1.03
C SER A 32 -9.44 5.07 -0.39
N VAL A 33 -9.14 5.93 -1.37
CA VAL A 33 -9.00 5.50 -2.79
C VAL A 33 -7.94 4.41 -2.92
N TYR A 34 -6.87 4.48 -2.12
CA TYR A 34 -5.86 3.43 -2.01
C TYR A 34 -6.47 2.10 -1.53
N GLN A 35 -7.22 2.09 -0.42
CA GLN A 35 -7.89 0.86 0.05
C GLN A 35 -8.86 0.31 -0.98
N PHE A 36 -9.63 1.18 -1.65
CA PHE A 36 -10.55 0.79 -2.72
C PHE A 36 -9.79 0.11 -3.87
N TYR A 37 -8.69 0.71 -4.33
CA TYR A 37 -7.83 0.13 -5.35
C TYR A 37 -7.22 -1.22 -4.90
N GLN A 38 -6.72 -1.30 -3.66
CA GLN A 38 -6.18 -2.53 -3.08
C GLN A 38 -7.23 -3.63 -2.93
N PHE A 39 -8.48 -3.30 -2.63
CA PHE A 39 -9.58 -4.28 -2.59
C PHE A 39 -9.71 -5.01 -3.92
N TRP A 40 -9.70 -4.28 -5.04
CA TRP A 40 -9.80 -4.87 -6.37
C TRP A 40 -8.53 -5.62 -6.77
N ILE A 41 -7.34 -5.06 -6.48
CA ILE A 41 -6.08 -5.79 -6.69
C ILE A 41 -6.13 -7.13 -5.97
N ASN A 42 -6.56 -7.16 -4.72
CA ASN A 42 -6.56 -8.36 -3.87
C ASN A 42 -7.70 -9.35 -4.16
N THR A 43 -8.40 -9.20 -5.29
CA THR A 43 -9.35 -10.20 -5.79
C THR A 43 -8.67 -11.57 -5.93
N ASP A 44 -9.43 -12.63 -5.71
CA ASP A 44 -8.99 -14.01 -5.92
C ASP A 44 -8.87 -14.30 -7.42
N ASP A 45 -7.85 -15.08 -7.79
CA ASP A 45 -7.61 -15.49 -9.19
C ASP A 45 -8.86 -16.15 -9.82
N ARG A 46 -9.67 -16.86 -9.02
CA ARG A 46 -10.92 -17.51 -9.46
C ARG A 46 -12.03 -16.52 -9.81
N ASP A 47 -12.01 -15.33 -9.23
CA ASP A 47 -13.07 -14.33 -9.36
C ASP A 47 -12.74 -13.21 -10.36
N VAL A 48 -11.45 -12.89 -10.55
CA VAL A 48 -11.02 -11.68 -11.28
C VAL A 48 -11.58 -11.57 -12.69
N LEU A 49 -11.60 -12.66 -13.47
CA LEU A 49 -12.12 -12.66 -14.84
C LEU A 49 -13.65 -12.50 -14.87
N GLY A 50 -14.35 -13.04 -13.86
CA GLY A 50 -15.78 -12.82 -13.70
C GLY A 50 -16.08 -11.37 -13.35
N TYR A 51 -15.28 -10.77 -12.47
CA TYR A 51 -15.45 -9.39 -12.04
C TYR A 51 -15.15 -8.39 -13.16
N LEU A 52 -14.14 -8.65 -14.01
CA LEU A 52 -13.90 -7.86 -15.22
C LEU A 52 -15.17 -7.78 -16.10
N LYS A 53 -15.86 -8.91 -16.30
CA LYS A 53 -17.09 -8.98 -17.12
C LYS A 53 -18.28 -8.27 -16.47
N LEU A 54 -18.34 -8.23 -15.14
CA LEU A 54 -19.50 -7.71 -14.41
C LEU A 54 -19.39 -6.22 -14.10
N PHE A 55 -18.18 -5.73 -13.85
CA PHE A 55 -17.97 -4.40 -13.29
C PHE A 55 -17.28 -3.41 -14.23
N THR A 56 -16.70 -3.87 -15.33
CA THR A 56 -15.94 -3.01 -16.26
C THR A 56 -16.62 -2.89 -17.62
N TRP A 57 -16.22 -1.87 -18.36
CA TRP A 57 -16.63 -1.65 -19.75
C TRP A 57 -15.63 -2.23 -20.78
N LEU A 58 -14.73 -3.12 -20.35
CA LEU A 58 -13.77 -3.77 -21.25
C LEU A 58 -14.48 -4.65 -22.28
N THR A 59 -13.89 -4.75 -23.47
CA THR A 59 -14.45 -5.58 -24.53
C THR A 59 -14.23 -7.07 -24.23
N GLN A 60 -14.99 -7.93 -24.91
CA GLN A 60 -14.77 -9.37 -24.79
C GLN A 60 -13.37 -9.78 -25.25
N GLU A 61 -12.82 -9.09 -26.24
CA GLU A 61 -11.46 -9.32 -26.76
C GLU A 61 -10.41 -8.94 -25.70
N ASP A 62 -10.54 -7.78 -25.06
CA ASP A 62 -9.63 -7.37 -23.98
C ASP A 62 -9.65 -8.35 -22.81
N ILE A 63 -10.85 -8.83 -22.43
CA ILE A 63 -11.01 -9.79 -21.34
C ILE A 63 -10.43 -11.16 -21.73
N ALA A 64 -10.53 -11.57 -23.00
CA ALA A 64 -9.93 -12.81 -23.48
C ALA A 64 -8.40 -12.75 -23.43
N ASP A 65 -7.79 -11.64 -23.88
CA ASP A 65 -6.34 -11.42 -23.77
C ASP A 65 -5.86 -11.44 -22.31
N LEU A 66 -6.59 -10.77 -21.41
CA LEU A 66 -6.30 -10.81 -19.97
C LEU A 66 -6.43 -12.22 -19.38
N ALA A 67 -7.38 -13.03 -19.87
CA ALA A 67 -7.53 -14.41 -19.45
C ALA A 67 -6.35 -15.28 -19.87
N ASP A 68 -5.88 -15.13 -21.12
CA ASP A 68 -4.70 -15.84 -21.62
C ASP A 68 -3.44 -15.46 -20.84
N LYS A 69 -3.23 -14.17 -20.59
CA LYS A 69 -2.12 -13.67 -19.76
C LYS A 69 -2.19 -14.19 -18.33
N HIS A 70 -3.39 -14.20 -17.73
CA HIS A 70 -3.59 -14.71 -16.39
C HIS A 70 -3.30 -16.21 -16.28
N ALA A 71 -3.70 -17.01 -17.29
CA ALA A 71 -3.41 -18.44 -17.33
C ALA A 71 -1.90 -18.73 -17.49
N GLN A 72 -1.20 -17.92 -18.28
CA GLN A 72 0.24 -18.09 -18.53
C GLN A 72 1.12 -17.59 -17.37
N ALA A 73 0.76 -16.46 -16.76
CA ALA A 73 1.59 -15.77 -15.77
C ALA A 73 0.74 -15.13 -14.65
N PRO A 74 0.03 -15.92 -13.83
CA PRO A 74 -0.89 -15.39 -12.81
C PRO A 74 -0.18 -14.48 -11.79
N HIS A 75 1.09 -14.76 -11.49
CA HIS A 75 1.93 -13.97 -10.59
C HIS A 75 2.15 -12.51 -11.04
N LYS A 76 1.97 -12.18 -12.33
CA LYS A 76 2.04 -10.81 -12.84
C LYS A 76 0.80 -9.98 -12.52
N ARG A 77 -0.31 -10.65 -12.19
CA ARG A 77 -1.56 -10.02 -11.71
C ARG A 77 -2.16 -9.02 -12.70
N GLU A 78 -1.92 -9.17 -14.00
CA GLU A 78 -2.36 -8.21 -15.04
C GLU A 78 -3.89 -8.02 -15.06
N ALA A 79 -4.67 -9.10 -14.96
CA ALA A 79 -6.13 -9.02 -14.85
C ALA A 79 -6.61 -8.26 -13.60
N HIS A 80 -5.88 -8.38 -12.49
CA HIS A 80 -6.22 -7.71 -11.23
C HIS A 80 -5.91 -6.22 -11.31
N LEU A 81 -4.79 -5.87 -11.93
CA LEU A 81 -4.43 -4.48 -12.21
C LEU A 81 -5.45 -3.83 -13.15
N ALA A 82 -5.87 -4.52 -14.21
CA ALA A 82 -6.91 -4.04 -15.12
C ALA A 82 -8.23 -3.78 -14.38
N LEU A 83 -8.66 -4.72 -13.52
CA LEU A 83 -9.88 -4.58 -12.73
C LEU A 83 -9.79 -3.38 -11.77
N ALA A 84 -8.69 -3.26 -11.03
CA ALA A 84 -8.49 -2.19 -10.07
C ALA A 84 -8.43 -0.81 -10.74
N LYS A 85 -7.70 -0.68 -11.86
CA LYS A 85 -7.65 0.56 -12.64
C LYS A 85 -9.02 0.96 -13.17
N ALA A 86 -9.73 0.02 -13.81
CA ALA A 86 -11.05 0.29 -14.37
C ALA A 86 -12.04 0.74 -13.30
N MET A 87 -12.08 0.05 -12.15
CA MET A 87 -13.00 0.39 -11.06
C MET A 87 -12.65 1.69 -10.37
N THR A 88 -11.37 1.91 -10.03
CA THR A 88 -10.96 3.14 -9.37
C THR A 88 -11.15 4.35 -10.28
N ASN A 89 -10.82 4.25 -11.58
CA ASN A 89 -11.08 5.33 -12.53
C ASN A 89 -12.58 5.62 -12.68
N MET A 90 -13.42 4.58 -12.76
CA MET A 90 -14.86 4.75 -12.90
C MET A 90 -15.51 5.45 -11.69
N VAL A 91 -15.01 5.20 -10.48
CA VAL A 91 -15.61 5.73 -9.24
C VAL A 91 -14.98 7.05 -8.79
N HIS A 92 -13.65 7.16 -8.86
CA HIS A 92 -12.88 8.26 -8.28
C HIS A 92 -12.14 9.12 -9.32
N GLY A 93 -12.15 8.71 -10.59
CA GLY A 93 -11.51 9.42 -11.69
C GLY A 93 -10.00 9.17 -11.81
N GLU A 94 -9.45 9.66 -12.92
CA GLU A 94 -8.08 9.40 -13.35
C GLU A 94 -7.03 9.93 -12.37
N THR A 95 -7.20 11.15 -11.85
CA THR A 95 -6.25 11.74 -10.90
C THR A 95 -6.15 10.93 -9.61
N ALA A 96 -7.28 10.45 -9.10
CA ALA A 96 -7.31 9.65 -7.88
C ALA A 96 -6.73 8.25 -8.11
N LEU A 97 -6.96 7.66 -9.30
CA LEU A 97 -6.30 6.42 -9.72
C LEU A 97 -4.78 6.57 -9.71
N GLN A 98 -4.24 7.61 -10.34
CA GLN A 98 -2.79 7.84 -10.41
C GLN A 98 -2.16 7.95 -9.00
N LYS A 99 -2.82 8.68 -8.10
CA LYS A 99 -2.41 8.74 -6.69
C LYS A 99 -2.44 7.37 -6.00
N ALA A 100 -3.47 6.56 -6.23
CA ALA A 100 -3.56 5.22 -5.65
C ALA A 100 -2.49 4.26 -6.22
N GLU A 101 -2.13 4.40 -7.49
CA GLU A 101 -1.03 3.65 -8.10
C GLU A 101 0.33 4.06 -7.53
N GLN A 102 0.56 5.37 -7.36
CA GLN A 102 1.76 5.91 -6.74
C GLN A 102 1.89 5.45 -5.29
N ALA A 103 0.82 5.57 -4.50
CA ALA A 103 0.73 5.05 -3.13
C ALA A 103 1.06 3.56 -3.06
N THR A 104 0.50 2.78 -4.00
CA THR A 104 0.78 1.33 -4.10
C THR A 104 2.24 1.07 -4.42
N ALA A 105 2.85 1.78 -5.37
CA ALA A 105 4.26 1.60 -5.70
C ALA A 105 5.14 1.88 -4.48
N VAL A 106 4.89 2.99 -3.79
CA VAL A 106 5.59 3.41 -2.57
C VAL A 106 5.48 2.37 -1.45
N LEU A 107 4.26 1.90 -1.16
CA LEU A 107 3.99 0.90 -0.11
C LEU A 107 4.51 -0.49 -0.47
N PHE A 108 4.99 -0.72 -1.68
CA PHE A 108 5.71 -1.93 -2.06
C PHE A 108 7.22 -1.72 -2.24
N GLY A 109 7.75 -0.58 -1.76
CA GLY A 109 9.18 -0.25 -1.75
C GLY A 109 9.67 0.54 -2.96
N GLY A 110 8.76 1.18 -3.71
CA GLY A 110 9.11 2.18 -4.71
C GLY A 110 9.73 3.42 -4.07
N SER A 111 10.31 4.30 -4.90
CA SER A 111 10.92 5.54 -4.41
C SER A 111 9.87 6.47 -3.79
N LEU A 112 10.30 7.24 -2.79
CA LEU A 112 9.55 8.35 -2.21
C LEU A 112 9.87 9.68 -2.89
N ASP A 113 10.78 9.68 -3.88
CA ASP A 113 11.20 10.89 -4.59
C ASP A 113 10.01 11.60 -5.26
N GLY A 114 9.94 12.91 -5.07
CA GLY A 114 8.88 13.75 -5.65
C GLY A 114 7.54 13.71 -4.91
N LEU A 115 7.46 13.02 -3.77
CA LEU A 115 6.34 13.13 -2.84
C LEU A 115 6.60 14.24 -1.83
N ASP A 116 5.63 15.12 -1.63
CA ASP A 116 5.66 16.08 -0.54
C ASP A 116 5.16 15.47 0.77
N SER A 117 5.24 16.23 1.85
CA SER A 117 4.82 15.76 3.17
C SER A 117 3.31 15.46 3.26
N ASP A 118 2.48 16.11 2.46
CA ASP A 118 1.03 15.88 2.47
C ASP A 118 0.70 14.57 1.73
N ASP A 119 1.37 14.28 0.61
CA ASP A 119 1.28 12.99 -0.06
C ASP A 119 1.74 11.84 0.85
N ILE A 120 2.83 12.01 1.61
CA ILE A 120 3.27 11.02 2.61
C ILE A 120 2.20 10.84 3.70
N ALA A 121 1.63 11.92 4.21
CA ALA A 121 0.59 11.84 5.22
C ALA A 121 -0.63 11.06 4.72
N ASP A 122 -1.03 11.26 3.47
CA ASP A 122 -2.15 10.57 2.84
C ASP A 122 -1.84 9.08 2.58
N ILE A 123 -0.68 8.77 1.99
CA ILE A 123 -0.27 7.39 1.67
C ILE A 123 -0.14 6.54 2.94
N PHE A 124 0.42 7.11 4.00
CA PHE A 124 0.70 6.43 5.26
C PHE A 124 -0.35 6.69 6.34
N ALA A 125 -1.52 7.25 6.00
CA ALA A 125 -2.58 7.62 6.95
C ALA A 125 -3.03 6.44 7.84
N GLU A 126 -3.01 5.22 7.30
CA GLU A 126 -3.46 4.00 7.96
C GLU A 126 -2.31 3.14 8.50
N VAL A 127 -1.07 3.56 8.27
CA VAL A 127 0.13 2.88 8.78
C VAL A 127 0.35 3.29 10.24
N PRO A 128 0.75 2.35 11.13
CA PRO A 128 1.07 2.70 12.52
C PRO A 128 2.08 3.85 12.58
N ALA A 129 1.82 4.83 13.44
CA ALA A 129 2.66 5.99 13.56
C ALA A 129 2.88 6.39 15.02
N ASN A 130 4.02 7.03 15.28
CA ASN A 130 4.34 7.70 16.54
C ASN A 130 4.85 9.12 16.31
N GLU A 131 4.82 9.93 17.35
CA GLU A 131 5.40 11.27 17.36
C GLU A 131 6.79 11.23 18.00
N LEU A 132 7.72 12.00 17.43
CA LEU A 132 9.09 12.11 17.90
C LEU A 132 9.50 13.59 17.94
N PRO A 133 9.99 14.12 19.08
CA PRO A 133 10.43 15.51 19.16
C PRO A 133 11.55 15.79 18.15
N ARG A 134 11.41 16.86 17.36
CA ARG A 134 12.40 17.26 16.35
C ARG A 134 13.82 17.37 16.91
N GLN A 135 13.96 17.81 18.16
CA GLN A 135 15.25 17.96 18.83
C GLN A 135 16.00 16.62 18.95
N GLN A 136 15.30 15.50 19.16
CA GLN A 136 15.95 14.19 19.28
C GLN A 136 16.61 13.74 17.98
N ILE A 137 16.03 14.11 16.82
CA ILE A 137 16.65 13.87 15.51
C ILE A 137 17.77 14.89 15.25
N ALA A 138 17.58 16.15 15.66
CA ALA A 138 18.60 17.19 15.49
C ALA A 138 19.90 16.88 16.26
N ASP A 139 19.78 16.25 17.42
CA ASP A 139 20.92 15.81 18.25
C ASP A 139 21.62 14.55 17.69
N GLY A 140 21.06 13.93 16.65
CA GLY A 140 21.54 12.70 16.04
C GLY A 140 21.05 11.46 16.80
N LEU A 141 19.99 10.82 16.30
CA LEU A 141 19.41 9.63 16.92
C LEU A 141 19.97 8.35 16.28
N ASN A 142 20.38 7.38 17.08
CA ASN A 142 20.82 6.10 16.53
C ASN A 142 19.63 5.34 15.88
N ILE A 143 19.86 4.75 14.70
CA ILE A 143 18.81 4.04 13.95
C ILE A 143 18.20 2.87 14.72
N ILE A 144 18.96 2.16 15.54
CA ILE A 144 18.47 1.02 16.33
C ILE A 144 17.52 1.49 17.42
N ASP A 145 17.81 2.64 18.03
CA ASP A 145 16.94 3.25 19.04
C ASP A 145 15.63 3.69 18.40
N LEU A 146 15.71 4.39 17.26
CA LEU A 146 14.53 4.77 16.48
C LEU A 146 13.66 3.56 16.11
N LEU A 147 14.26 2.49 15.59
CA LEU A 147 13.54 1.28 15.18
C LEU A 147 12.90 0.55 16.37
N ALA A 148 13.56 0.54 17.54
CA ALA A 148 13.10 -0.20 18.72
C ALA A 148 11.83 0.37 19.33
N ASP A 149 11.57 1.67 19.17
CA ASP A 149 10.42 2.38 19.71
C ASP A 149 9.20 2.37 18.77
N THR A 150 9.25 1.57 17.70
CA THR A 150 8.23 1.52 16.65
C THR A 150 7.67 0.12 16.50
N THR A 151 6.59 -0.03 15.72
CA THR A 151 5.99 -1.35 15.52
C THR A 151 6.84 -2.25 14.61
N VAL A 152 7.85 -1.75 13.90
CA VAL A 152 8.63 -2.57 12.98
C VAL A 152 9.56 -3.55 13.71
N ALA A 153 10.05 -3.21 14.89
CA ALA A 153 10.86 -4.10 15.74
C ALA A 153 10.21 -4.33 17.10
N SER A 154 10.47 -5.47 17.74
CA SER A 154 10.01 -5.73 19.12
C SER A 154 10.99 -5.23 20.20
N GLY A 155 12.01 -4.46 19.80
CA GLY A 155 13.05 -3.91 20.66
C GLY A 155 14.43 -3.91 19.98
N LYS A 156 15.45 -3.37 20.68
CA LYS A 156 16.80 -3.13 20.13
C LYS A 156 17.49 -4.38 19.56
N GLY A 157 17.33 -5.52 20.24
CA GLY A 157 17.90 -6.79 19.78
C GLY A 157 17.28 -7.31 18.48
N ASP A 158 15.97 -7.11 18.29
CA ASP A 158 15.29 -7.45 17.04
C ASP A 158 15.66 -6.48 15.91
N ALA A 159 15.69 -5.18 16.21
CA ALA A 159 16.10 -4.14 15.28
C ALA A 159 17.52 -4.41 14.74
N LYS A 160 18.49 -4.68 15.61
CA LYS A 160 19.88 -4.97 15.23
C LYS A 160 19.99 -6.18 14.31
N ARG A 161 19.33 -7.30 14.67
CA ARG A 161 19.31 -8.51 13.83
C ARG A 161 18.66 -8.24 12.47
N ALA A 162 17.58 -7.47 12.44
CA ALA A 162 16.85 -7.17 11.21
C ALA A 162 17.66 -6.25 10.27
N VAL A 163 18.39 -5.27 10.81
CA VAL A 163 19.33 -4.44 10.03
C VAL A 163 20.47 -5.28 9.47
N GLN A 164 21.13 -6.10 10.30
CA GLN A 164 22.20 -6.99 9.85
C GLN A 164 21.74 -8.01 8.80
N GLY A 165 20.51 -8.51 8.94
CA GLY A 165 19.87 -9.38 7.96
C GLY A 165 19.38 -8.66 6.70
N GLY A 166 19.50 -7.33 6.62
CA GLY A 166 19.11 -6.55 5.46
C GLY A 166 17.62 -6.34 5.28
N GLY A 167 16.83 -6.56 6.33
CA GLY A 167 15.38 -6.51 6.29
C GLY A 167 14.78 -5.17 6.72
N MET A 168 15.60 -4.15 7.01
CA MET A 168 15.16 -2.83 7.49
C MET A 168 15.49 -1.73 6.50
N TYR A 169 14.57 -0.78 6.38
CA TYR A 169 14.67 0.36 5.46
C TYR A 169 14.22 1.65 6.14
N LEU A 170 14.87 2.75 5.78
CA LEU A 170 14.52 4.12 6.11
C LEU A 170 14.21 4.84 4.80
N ASN A 171 13.03 5.44 4.68
CA ASN A 171 12.56 6.10 3.46
C ASN A 171 12.68 5.21 2.21
N ASN A 172 12.36 3.92 2.36
CA ASN A 172 12.55 2.87 1.37
C ASN A 172 14.00 2.58 0.93
N GLU A 173 15.00 3.26 1.51
CA GLU A 173 16.41 2.92 1.35
C GLU A 173 16.86 1.90 2.40
N ARG A 174 17.69 0.93 1.99
CA ARG A 174 18.12 -0.16 2.89
C ARG A 174 19.11 0.37 3.93
N ILE A 175 18.82 0.12 5.21
CA ILE A 175 19.71 0.47 6.31
C ILE A 175 20.89 -0.52 6.30
N GLY A 176 22.10 0.00 6.09
CA GLY A 176 23.32 -0.80 5.96
C GLY A 176 24.14 -0.93 7.25
N ASP A 177 24.01 0.02 8.18
CA ASP A 177 24.81 0.09 9.39
C ASP A 177 23.94 0.24 10.64
N ILE A 178 24.26 -0.54 11.67
CA ILE A 178 23.63 -0.48 12.99
C ILE A 178 24.01 0.79 13.76
N ASN A 179 25.09 1.45 13.36
CA ASN A 179 25.57 2.70 13.96
C ASN A 179 25.11 3.93 13.18
N GLN A 180 24.31 3.75 12.11
CA GLN A 180 23.76 4.86 11.35
C GLN A 180 23.02 5.82 12.29
N THR A 181 23.34 7.10 12.14
CA THR A 181 22.68 8.19 12.87
C THR A 181 21.66 8.82 11.93
N VAL A 182 20.45 9.00 12.43
CA VAL A 182 19.34 9.66 11.74
C VAL A 182 19.34 11.13 12.13
N THR A 183 19.30 11.98 11.12
CA THR A 183 19.40 13.44 11.22
C THR A 183 18.22 14.10 10.53
N LEU A 184 18.14 15.44 10.59
CA LEU A 184 17.09 16.19 9.92
C LEU A 184 17.18 16.07 8.39
N ASP A 185 18.35 15.78 7.82
CA ASP A 185 18.52 15.62 6.38
C ASP A 185 17.88 14.32 5.87
N ASP A 186 17.67 13.34 6.75
CA ASP A 186 16.96 12.10 6.42
C ASP A 186 15.44 12.29 6.41
N THR A 187 14.92 13.46 6.78
CA THR A 187 13.48 13.67 6.95
C THR A 187 12.83 14.13 5.66
N ILE A 188 11.63 13.64 5.39
CA ILE A 188 10.81 14.12 4.28
C ILE A 188 10.20 15.45 4.68
N GLU A 189 10.68 16.52 4.04
CA GLU A 189 10.34 17.93 4.30
C GLU A 189 10.41 18.34 5.78
N GLY A 190 11.30 17.74 6.57
CA GLY A 190 11.38 18.08 7.99
C GLY A 190 10.25 17.48 8.85
N ARG A 191 9.36 16.66 8.30
CA ARG A 191 8.11 16.25 8.97
C ARG A 191 8.03 14.75 9.23
N PHE A 192 8.54 13.91 8.33
CA PHE A 192 8.30 12.47 8.40
C PHE A 192 9.56 11.64 8.18
N LEU A 193 9.58 10.46 8.80
CA LEU A 193 10.47 9.35 8.44
C LEU A 193 9.60 8.10 8.21
N VAL A 194 9.88 7.38 7.13
CA VAL A 194 9.16 6.14 6.79
C VAL A 194 10.05 4.95 7.10
N LEU A 195 9.67 4.16 8.10
CA LEU A 195 10.37 2.93 8.49
C LEU A 195 9.69 1.73 7.86
N ARG A 196 10.47 0.77 7.36
CA ARG A 196 9.92 -0.46 6.79
C ARG A 196 10.73 -1.69 7.19
N LYS A 197 10.02 -2.76 7.56
CA LYS A 197 10.56 -4.12 7.73
C LYS A 197 10.04 -5.04 6.63
N GLY A 198 10.96 -5.68 5.91
CA GLY A 198 10.63 -6.57 4.80
C GLY A 198 9.87 -5.84 3.69
N LYS A 199 8.82 -6.47 3.16
CA LYS A 199 8.08 -5.95 1.99
C LYS A 199 6.90 -5.04 2.33
N LYS A 200 6.23 -5.27 3.46
CA LYS A 200 4.89 -4.70 3.73
C LYS A 200 4.71 -4.06 5.12
N LYS A 201 5.65 -4.23 6.05
CA LYS A 201 5.47 -3.76 7.42
C LYS A 201 6.06 -2.37 7.55
N TYR A 202 5.23 -1.35 7.48
CA TYR A 202 5.63 0.06 7.60
C TYR A 202 5.33 0.62 8.99
N HIS A 203 6.04 1.68 9.34
CA HIS A 203 5.75 2.56 10.47
C HIS A 203 6.15 3.98 10.11
N LEU A 204 5.31 4.95 10.39
CA LEU A 204 5.56 6.37 10.12
C LEU A 204 5.99 7.08 11.40
N VAL A 205 7.10 7.81 11.37
CA VAL A 205 7.52 8.68 12.48
C VAL A 205 7.20 10.11 12.12
N LYS A 206 6.41 10.80 12.94
CA LYS A 206 6.01 12.19 12.75
C LYS A 206 6.85 13.09 13.65
N LEU A 207 7.51 14.09 13.08
CA LEU A 207 8.27 15.06 13.85
C LEU A 207 7.37 16.16 14.40
N ILE A 208 7.49 16.42 15.70
CA ILE A 208 6.77 17.47 16.43
C ILE A 208 7.72 18.51 17.03
#